data_AF-W4SGC0-F1
#
_entry.id   AF-W4SGC0-F1
#
_cell.length_a   1.000
_cell.length_b   1.000
_cell.length_c   1.000
_cell.angle_alpha   90.00
_cell.angle_beta   90.00
_cell.angle_gamma   90.00
#
_symmetry.space_group_name_H-M   'P 1'
#
loop_
_entity.id
_entity.type
_entity.pdbx_description
1 polymer ?
#
loop_
_entity_poly.entity_id
_entity_poly.type
_entity_poly.pdbx_seq_one_letter_code
_entity_poly.pdbx_strand_id
1 'polypeptide(L)' 'MSAALPVVLVPVGTGDEALDACLGALDAATPTGTRVWLADDAQAGPRGRAVIAHWLARTRLQAHHTRRQRMLGEVAHL' A
#
# COMPACT_ATOMS: atom_id res chain seq x y z
N MET A 1 24.42 -16.11 6.37
CA MET A 1 23.67 -15.77 5.14
C MET A 1 22.58 -14.79 5.54
N SER A 2 22.57 -13.56 5.01
CA SER A 2 21.44 -12.66 5.25
C SER A 2 20.25 -13.19 4.46
N ALA A 3 19.15 -13.55 5.13
CA ALA A 3 17.96 -14.01 4.45
C ALA A 3 17.42 -12.88 3.54
N ALA A 4 16.99 -13.23 2.32
CA ALA A 4 16.42 -12.24 1.41
C ALA A 4 15.17 -11.61 2.04
N LEU A 5 15.07 -10.28 2.01
CA LEU A 5 13.89 -9.57 2.50
C LEU A 5 12.66 -9.93 1.65
N PRO A 6 11.47 -10.06 2.28
CA PRO A 6 10.25 -10.39 1.57
C PRO A 6 9.84 -9.27 0.60
N VAL A 7 8.89 -9.60 -0.27
CA VAL A 7 8.13 -8.62 -1.06
C VAL A 7 6.70 -8.63 -0.55
N VAL A 8 6.17 -7.47 -0.20
CA VAL A 8 4.80 -7.32 0.33
C VAL A 8 3.94 -6.64 -0.72
N LEU A 9 2.80 -7.25 -1.05
CA LEU A 9 1.78 -6.65 -1.91
C LEU A 9 0.58 -6.25 -1.04
N VAL A 10 0.16 -5.00 -1.15
CA VAL A 10 -0.97 -4.43 -0.39
C VAL A 10 -2.03 -3.96 -1.38
N PRO A 11 -3.18 -4.62 -1.47
CA PRO A 11 -4.30 -4.10 -2.24
C PRO A 11 -4.87 -2.87 -1.53
N VAL A 12 -5.19 -1.83 -2.30
CA VAL A 12 -5.77 -0.60 -1.78
C VAL A 12 -7.27 -0.57 -2.09
N GLY A 13 -8.07 -0.61 -1.04
CA GLY A 13 -9.53 -0.46 -1.09
C GLY A 13 -10.02 0.95 -0.79
N THR A 14 -11.30 1.07 -0.45
CA THR A 14 -11.97 2.36 -0.21
C THR A 14 -11.77 2.93 1.21
N GLY A 15 -11.41 2.10 2.19
CA GLY A 15 -11.27 2.49 3.60
C GLY A 15 -9.95 3.19 3.91
N ASP A 16 -9.98 4.50 4.11
CA ASP A 16 -8.78 5.33 4.35
C ASP A 16 -8.19 5.17 5.76
N GLU A 17 -9.02 5.05 6.81
CA GLU A 17 -8.55 4.80 8.19
C GLU A 17 -7.83 3.45 8.30
N ALA A 18 -8.41 2.40 7.69
CA ALA A 18 -7.81 1.08 7.66
C ALA A 18 -6.48 1.09 6.87
N LEU A 19 -6.42 1.85 5.78
CA LEU A 19 -5.21 2.05 5.01
C LEU A 19 -4.11 2.73 5.84
N ASP A 20 -4.42 3.84 6.51
CA ASP A 20 -3.45 4.57 7.34
C ASP A 20 -2.88 3.69 8.47
N ALA A 21 -3.76 2.97 9.18
CA ALA A 21 -3.35 2.03 10.22
C ALA A 21 -2.47 0.90 9.67
N CYS A 22 -2.82 0.35 8.50
CA CYS A 22 -2.04 -0.70 7.84
C CYS A 22 -0.64 -0.22 7.45
N LEU A 23 -0.53 0.97 6.85
CA LEU A 23 0.75 1.55 6.47
C LEU A 23 1.63 1.89 7.69
N GLY A 24 1.02 2.40 8.76
CA GLY A 24 1.72 2.61 10.04
C GLY A 24 2.25 1.32 10.66
N ALA A 25 1.47 0.24 10.62
CA ALA A 25 1.90 -1.08 11.08
C ALA A 25 3.04 -1.64 10.23
N LEU A 26 2.99 -1.45 8.91
CA LEU A 26 4.08 -1.86 8.01
C LEU A 26 5.39 -1.15 8.36
N ASP A 27 5.37 0.17 8.56
CA ASP A 27 6.58 0.91 8.95
C ASP A 27 7.13 0.47 10.32
N ALA A 28 6.25 0.16 11.27
CA ALA A 28 6.65 -0.21 12.63
C ALA A 28 7.25 -1.62 12.72
N ALA A 29 6.70 -2.57 11.97
CA ALA A 29 7.00 -4.00 12.13
C ALA A 29 7.88 -4.58 11.01
N THR A 30 8.08 -3.87 9.90
CA THR A 30 8.78 -4.41 8.74
C THR A 30 10.24 -3.97 8.72
N PRO A 31 11.21 -4.87 8.46
CA PRO A 31 12.60 -4.50 8.31
C PRO A 31 12.81 -3.43 7.21
N THR A 32 13.66 -2.46 7.50
CA THR A 32 14.06 -1.39 6.56
C THR A 32 14.57 -1.99 5.24
N GLY A 33 14.20 -1.36 4.12
CA GLY A 33 14.56 -1.83 2.78
C GLY A 33 13.66 -2.96 2.24
N THR A 34 12.70 -3.47 3.02
CA THR A 34 11.70 -4.42 2.50
C THR A 34 10.93 -3.77 1.35
N ARG A 35 10.69 -4.55 0.29
CA ARG A 35 9.98 -4.07 -0.90
C ARG A 35 8.49 -4.17 -0.66
N VAL A 36 7.77 -3.07 -0.85
CA VAL A 36 6.32 -2.99 -0.68
C VAL A 36 5.70 -2.42 -1.94
N TRP A 37 4.61 -3.04 -2.39
CA TRP A 37 3.86 -2.57 -3.54
C TRP A 37 2.41 -2.32 -3.14
N LEU A 38 1.96 -1.07 -3.31
CA LEU A 38 0.56 -0.67 -3.14
C LEU A 38 -0.16 -0.79 -4.49
N ALA A 39 -1.10 -1.72 -4.58
CA ALA A 39 -1.90 -1.97 -5.77
C ALA A 39 -3.29 -1.32 -5.62
N ASP A 40 -3.47 -0.13 -6.19
CA ASP A 40 -4.73 0.60 -6.21
C ASP A 40 -5.49 0.32 -7.51
N ASP A 41 -6.59 -0.44 -7.41
CA ASP A 41 -7.51 -0.70 -8.52
C ASP A 41 -8.46 0.48 -8.78
N ALA A 42 -7.96 1.70 -8.56
CA ALA A 42 -8.67 2.98 -8.58
C ALA A 42 -9.81 3.10 -7.58
N GLN A 43 -9.69 2.40 -6.44
CA GLN A 43 -10.64 2.41 -5.34
C GLN A 43 -10.33 3.48 -4.29
N ALA A 44 -9.06 3.89 -4.15
CA ALA A 44 -8.69 4.90 -3.17
C ALA A 44 -9.36 6.25 -3.45
N GLY A 45 -10.14 6.73 -2.48
CA GLY A 45 -10.70 8.08 -2.48
C GLY A 45 -9.63 9.17 -2.28
N PRO A 46 -9.98 10.46 -2.38
CA PRO A 46 -9.03 11.56 -2.27
C PRO A 46 -8.19 11.53 -0.98
N ARG A 47 -8.81 11.13 0.14
CA ARG A 47 -8.14 11.05 1.44
C ARG A 47 -7.15 9.89 1.51
N GLY A 48 -7.55 8.70 1.06
CA GLY A 48 -6.66 7.54 0.92
C GLY A 48 -5.46 7.84 -0.01
N ARG A 49 -5.68 8.56 -1.11
CA ARG A 49 -4.58 9.02 -1.99
C ARG A 49 -3.61 9.96 -1.28
N ALA A 50 -4.10 10.86 -0.43
CA ALA A 50 -3.27 11.74 0.37
C ALA A 50 -2.44 10.95 1.41
N VAL A 51 -3.06 9.96 2.07
CA VAL A 51 -2.38 9.03 2.99
C VAL A 51 -1.25 8.30 2.28
N ILE A 52 -1.51 7.70 1.11
CA ILE A 52 -0.50 7.01 0.29
C ILE A 52 0.66 7.95 -0.05
N ALA A 53 0.36 9.14 -0.59
CA ALA A 53 1.40 10.09 -0.97
C ALA A 53 2.26 10.52 0.23
N HIS A 54 1.61 10.79 1.37
CA HIS A 54 2.30 11.19 2.60
C HIS A 54 3.18 10.07 3.15
N TRP A 55 2.73 8.82 3.09
CA TRP A 55 3.47 7.65 3.54
C TRP A 55 4.67 7.34 2.64
N LEU A 56 4.47 7.32 1.31
CA LEU A 56 5.55 7.09 0.33
C LEU A 56 6.70 8.09 0.49
N ALA A 57 6.43 9.32 0.88
CA ALA A 57 7.44 10.36 1.07
C ALA A 57 8.33 10.15 2.32
N ARG A 58 7.96 9.25 3.24
CA ARG A 58 8.59 9.14 4.58
C ARG A 58 9.00 7.73 4.98
N THR A 59 8.41 6.70 4.39
CA THR A 59 8.67 5.31 4.74
C THR A 59 10.15 4.95 4.53
N ARG A 60 10.69 4.07 5.40
CA ARG A 60 12.03 3.47 5.23
C ARG A 60 11.98 2.19 4.39
N LEU A 61 10.81 1.82 3.89
CA LEU A 61 10.59 0.69 3.01
C LEU A 61 10.86 1.09 1.56
N GLN A 62 11.17 0.12 0.71
CA GLN A 62 11.26 0.34 -0.73
C GLN A 62 9.87 0.23 -1.33
N ALA A 63 9.10 1.31 -1.19
CA ALA A 63 7.69 1.33 -1.52
C ALA A 63 7.41 1.87 -2.93
N HIS A 64 6.56 1.16 -3.67
CA HIS A 64 6.01 1.60 -4.95
C HIS A 64 4.49 1.60 -4.90
N HIS A 65 3.87 2.49 -5.68
CA HIS A 65 2.43 2.57 -5.80
C HIS A 65 2.04 2.59 -7.27
N THR A 66 1.12 1.71 -7.64
CA THR A 66 0.48 1.74 -8.95
C THR A 66 -1.01 1.90 -8.79
N ARG A 67 -1.57 2.81 -9.59
CA ARG A 67 -3.00 3.04 -9.67
C ARG A 67 -3.50 2.75 -11.07
N ARG A 68 -4.56 1.95 -11.19
CA ARG A 68 -5.26 1.78 -12.48
C ARG A 68 -5.94 3.07 -12.93
N GLN A 69 -6.16 3.20 -14.23
CA GLN A 69 -6.87 4.36 -14.79
C GLN A 69 -8.37 4.36 -14.51
N ARG A 70 -8.97 3.17 -14.34
CA ARG A 70 -10.41 2.99 -14.10
C ARG A 70 -10.62 2.03 -12.95
N MET A 71 -11.69 2.26 -12.19
CA MET A 71 -12.10 1.38 -11.11
C MET A 71 -12.45 0.02 -11.70
N LEU A 72 -11.74 -1.02 -11.28
CA LEU A 72 -12.35 -2.33 -11.27
C LEU A 72 -13.19 -2.33 -10.01
N GLY A 73 -14.51 -2.27 -10.17
CA GLY A 73 -15.40 -2.48 -9.04
C GLY A 73 -15.04 -3.80 -8.36
N GLU A 74 -15.59 -4.03 -7.17
CA GLU A 74 -15.55 -5.34 -6.54
C GLU A 74 -16.24 -6.33 -7.49
N VAL A 75 -15.50 -6.89 -8.44
CA VAL A 75 -15.88 -8.14 -9.06
C VAL A 75 -15.66 -9.12 -7.92
N ALA A 76 -16.69 -9.26 -7.09
CA ALA A 76 -16.88 -10.45 -6.29
C ALA A 76 -16.50 -11.60 -7.23
N HIS A 77 -15.37 -12.25 -6.96
CA HIS A 77 -15.01 -13.47 -7.67
C HIS A 77 -16.07 -14.50 -7.23
N LEU A 78 -17.20 -14.46 -7.93
CA LEU A 78 -18.27 -15.44 -7.99
C LEU A 78 -18.32 -15.92 -9.43
#